data_AF-A0A9P6G9K3-F1
#
_entry.id   AF-A0A9P6G9K3-F1
#
_cell.length_a   1.000
_cell.length_b   1.000
_cell.length_c   1.000
_cell.angle_alpha   90.00
_cell.angle_beta   90.00
_cell.angle_gamma   90.00
#
_symmetry.space_group_name_H-M   'P 1'
#
loop_
_entity.id
_entity.type
_entity.pdbx_description
1 polymer ?
#
loop_
_entity_poly.entity_id
_entity_poly.type
_entity_poly.pdbx_seq_one_letter_code
_entity_poly.pdbx_strand_id
1 'polypeptide(L)'
;MGIAPQAPQQRLSLSGGFLLRVVWGELSQVATHKFHPDTLVIRTPHQNRDASSTERAMPPTQNTQQSQKEGRLALSIHAIQNKQVSSYRKAEKLYQISRSTLHDRVHGTQPQAQANAQKRKLHPTEEQALVEWILDLDQHEDFQP
;
A
#
# COMPACT_ATOMS: atom_id res chain seq x y z
N MET A 1 15.22 -71.06 15.07
CA MET A 1 14.70 -70.98 13.68
C MET A 1 14.36 -69.53 13.42
N GLY A 2 14.94 -68.76 12.51
CA GLY A 2 15.98 -68.95 11.51
C GLY A 2 16.17 -67.54 10.93
N ILE A 3 17.42 -67.08 10.93
CA ILE A 3 17.87 -65.74 10.52
C ILE A 3 17.69 -65.63 8.99
N ALA A 4 17.31 -64.48 8.43
CA ALA A 4 18.19 -63.56 7.69
C ALA A 4 17.45 -63.03 6.42
N PRO A 5 18.01 -62.10 5.63
CA PRO A 5 17.42 -60.79 5.37
C PRO A 5 17.14 -60.58 3.87
N GLN A 6 16.53 -59.46 3.47
CA GLN A 6 16.66 -58.99 2.08
C GLN A 6 16.86 -57.48 1.99
N ALA A 7 18.05 -57.14 1.46
CA ALA A 7 18.45 -55.96 0.69
C ALA A 7 19.63 -56.44 -0.20
N PRO A 8 20.18 -55.71 -1.20
CA PRO A 8 19.69 -54.62 -2.07
C PRO A 8 20.06 -54.80 -3.58
N GLN A 9 19.87 -53.75 -4.40
CA GLN A 9 20.43 -53.46 -5.75
C GLN A 9 19.69 -54.09 -6.95
N GLN A 10 19.49 -53.43 -8.11
CA GLN A 10 20.40 -52.69 -9.02
C GLN A 10 19.61 -51.56 -9.73
N ARG A 11 20.07 -50.30 -9.94
CA ARG A 11 21.19 -49.70 -10.71
C ARG A 11 21.07 -49.79 -12.24
N LEU A 12 20.65 -48.69 -12.89
CA LEU A 12 21.10 -48.17 -14.20
C LEU A 12 20.81 -46.65 -14.20
N SER A 13 21.77 -45.74 -13.97
CA SER A 13 22.85 -45.22 -14.83
C SER A 13 22.37 -44.47 -16.09
N LEU A 14 22.72 -43.18 -16.19
CA LEU A 14 23.24 -42.44 -17.37
C LEU A 14 23.06 -40.93 -17.06
N SER A 15 24.15 -40.22 -16.75
CA SER A 15 24.99 -39.49 -17.73
C SER A 15 24.27 -38.21 -18.18
N GLY A 16 24.51 -37.08 -17.51
CA GLY A 16 25.47 -36.05 -17.95
C GLY A 16 24.64 -34.77 -18.20
N GLY A 17 24.91 -33.59 -17.62
CA GLY A 17 26.20 -32.95 -17.47
C GLY A 17 26.53 -32.20 -18.76
N PHE A 18 25.91 -31.04 -19.03
CA PHE A 18 26.45 -30.06 -19.98
C PHE A 18 26.01 -28.63 -19.64
N LEU A 19 26.94 -27.90 -19.01
CA LEU A 19 26.97 -26.45 -18.96
C LEU A 19 27.55 -25.95 -20.29
N LEU A 20 26.86 -25.03 -20.98
CA LEU A 20 27.50 -24.21 -22.00
C LEU A 20 27.23 -22.73 -21.70
N ARG A 21 28.28 -22.12 -21.15
CA ARG A 21 28.58 -20.70 -21.24
C ARG A 21 28.97 -20.43 -22.69
N VAL A 22 28.33 -19.48 -23.36
CA VAL A 22 28.89 -18.85 -24.57
C VAL A 22 29.01 -17.36 -24.29
N VAL A 23 30.25 -16.92 -24.26
CA VAL A 23 30.71 -15.54 -24.30
C VAL A 23 30.92 -15.18 -25.77
N TRP A 24 30.39 -14.05 -26.20
CA TRP A 24 30.71 -13.37 -27.46
C TRP A 24 30.48 -11.88 -27.16
N GLY A 25 31.42 -10.96 -27.25
CA GLY A 25 32.48 -10.81 -28.25
C GLY A 25 32.26 -9.44 -28.87
N GLU A 26 32.86 -8.40 -28.29
CA GLU A 26 32.94 -7.07 -28.91
C GLU A 26 33.73 -7.15 -30.23
N LEU A 27 33.31 -6.36 -31.21
CA LEU A 27 34.10 -5.35 -31.94
C LEU A 27 33.25 -4.92 -33.16
N SER A 28 32.72 -3.70 -33.11
CA SER A 28 33.28 -2.53 -33.81
C SER A 28 32.93 -2.51 -35.30
N GLN A 29 32.14 -1.51 -35.71
CA GLN A 29 32.68 -0.42 -36.53
C GLN A 29 31.60 0.60 -36.92
N VAL A 30 32.02 1.86 -36.89
CA VAL A 30 31.35 3.06 -37.39
C VAL A 30 31.34 3.04 -38.92
N ALA A 31 30.17 3.27 -39.53
CA ALA A 31 30.08 3.76 -40.90
C ALA A 31 28.98 4.83 -40.97
N THR A 32 29.41 6.07 -41.08
CA THR A 32 28.59 7.24 -41.33
C THR A 32 27.93 7.14 -42.71
N HIS A 33 26.61 7.25 -42.78
CA HIS A 33 25.97 7.87 -43.94
C HIS A 33 24.91 8.84 -43.44
N LYS A 34 25.23 10.14 -43.58
CA LYS A 34 24.27 11.22 -43.38
C LYS A 34 23.25 11.13 -44.52
N PHE A 35 22.01 10.78 -44.18
CA PHE A 35 20.86 10.92 -45.05
C PHE A 35 19.76 11.61 -44.23
N HIS A 36 19.45 12.85 -44.59
CA HIS A 36 18.21 13.57 -44.31
C HIS A 36 17.89 14.26 -45.64
N PRO A 37 16.69 14.10 -46.19
CA PRO A 37 15.58 14.89 -45.67
C PRO A 37 14.22 14.17 -45.68
N ASP A 38 13.39 14.55 -44.71
CA ASP A 38 11.92 14.63 -44.77
C ASP A 38 11.17 13.49 -45.45
N THR A 39 10.70 12.56 -44.62
CA THR A 39 9.54 11.73 -44.95
C THR A 39 8.57 11.79 -43.78
N LEU A 40 7.61 12.72 -43.89
CA LEU A 40 6.28 12.73 -43.30
C LEU A 40 6.07 11.76 -42.12
N VAL A 41 6.34 12.23 -40.90
CA VAL A 41 5.84 11.57 -39.69
C VAL A 41 4.33 11.81 -39.63
N ILE A 42 3.55 10.88 -40.18
CA ILE A 42 2.18 10.69 -39.74
C ILE A 42 2.28 10.27 -38.27
N ARG A 43 2.07 11.23 -37.37
CA ARG A 43 1.89 10.95 -35.95
C ARG A 43 0.74 9.96 -35.85
N THR A 44 1.03 8.70 -35.54
CA THR A 44 0.02 7.73 -35.14
C THR A 44 -0.74 8.31 -33.96
N PRO A 45 -2.09 8.41 -34.00
CA PRO A 45 -2.86 8.82 -32.85
C PRO A 45 -2.58 7.82 -31.72
N HIS A 46 -2.22 8.34 -30.56
CA HIS A 46 -2.06 7.61 -29.32
C HIS A 46 -3.36 6.82 -29.07
N GLN A 47 -3.29 5.49 -29.21
CA GLN A 47 -4.43 4.62 -28.92
C GLN A 47 -4.95 4.92 -27.52
N ASN A 48 -6.21 5.33 -27.47
CA ASN A 48 -7.05 5.28 -26.29
C ASN A 48 -6.88 3.90 -25.64
N ARG A 49 -6.38 3.88 -24.41
CA ARG A 49 -6.50 2.69 -23.56
C ARG A 49 -7.93 2.63 -23.08
N ASP A 50 -8.80 2.07 -23.92
CA ASP A 50 -10.13 1.69 -23.51
C ASP A 50 -10.06 0.57 -22.47
N ALA A 51 -10.81 0.81 -21.40
CA ALA A 51 -11.55 -0.20 -20.64
C ALA A 51 -10.75 -1.36 -20.02
N SER A 52 -10.09 -1.08 -18.90
CA SER A 52 -10.28 -1.97 -17.74
C SER A 52 -11.40 -1.36 -16.90
N SER A 53 -12.59 -1.96 -16.97
CA SER A 53 -13.73 -1.65 -16.13
C SER A 53 -13.41 -1.98 -14.67
N THR A 54 -12.64 -1.13 -14.00
CA THR A 54 -12.68 -1.04 -12.55
C THR A 54 -14.06 -0.49 -12.22
N GLU A 55 -14.95 -1.34 -11.72
CA GLU A 55 -16.15 -0.94 -10.98
C GLU A 55 -15.83 0.33 -10.19
N ARG A 56 -16.54 1.43 -10.48
CA ARG A 56 -16.39 2.69 -9.76
C ARG A 56 -16.99 2.56 -8.36
N ALA A 57 -16.38 1.71 -7.52
CA ALA A 57 -16.59 1.76 -6.09
C ALA A 57 -16.05 3.10 -5.58
N MET A 58 -16.84 3.81 -4.76
CA MET A 58 -16.38 5.06 -4.15
C MET A 58 -15.04 4.80 -3.44
N PRO A 59 -14.05 5.70 -3.59
CA PRO A 59 -12.80 5.55 -2.86
C PRO A 59 -13.12 5.50 -1.36
N PRO A 60 -12.49 4.59 -0.59
CA PRO A 60 -12.71 4.54 0.84
C PRO A 60 -12.48 5.92 1.44
N THR A 61 -13.46 6.43 2.18
CA THR A 61 -13.38 7.73 2.84
C THR A 61 -12.10 7.79 3.68
N GLN A 62 -11.36 8.89 3.61
CA GLN A 62 -10.05 9.02 4.29
C GLN A 62 -10.10 8.65 5.78
N ASN A 63 -11.25 8.87 6.42
CA ASN A 63 -11.52 8.47 7.81
C ASN A 63 -11.35 6.97 8.05
N THR A 64 -11.84 6.11 7.15
CA THR A 64 -11.73 4.65 7.26
C THR A 64 -10.28 4.17 7.16
N GLN A 65 -9.48 4.81 6.30
CA GLN A 65 -8.06 4.51 6.20
C GLN A 65 -7.29 4.97 7.44
N GLN A 66 -7.66 6.12 8.00
CA GLN A 66 -7.04 6.65 9.22
C GLN A 66 -7.35 5.76 10.43
N SER A 67 -8.60 5.31 10.60
CA SER A 67 -8.99 4.42 11.70
C SER A 67 -8.29 3.07 11.64
N GLN A 68 -8.15 2.49 10.45
CA GLN A 68 -7.39 1.26 10.24
C GLN A 68 -5.90 1.43 10.58
N LYS A 69 -5.29 2.57 10.25
CA LYS A 69 -3.90 2.88 10.61
C LYS A 69 -3.71 2.99 12.12
N GLU A 70 -4.59 3.72 12.80
CA GLU A 70 -4.54 3.86 14.26
C GLU A 70 -4.77 2.51 14.97
N GLY A 71 -5.65 1.65 14.43
CA GLY A 71 -5.85 0.29 14.94
C GLY A 71 -4.58 -0.57 14.86
N ARG A 72 -3.87 -0.52 13.73
CA ARG A 72 -2.57 -1.22 13.57
C ARG A 72 -1.51 -0.66 14.51
N LEU A 73 -1.47 0.66 14.71
CA LEU A 73 -0.57 1.30 15.67
C LEU A 73 -0.85 0.79 17.09
N ALA A 74 -2.11 0.79 17.53
CA ALA A 74 -2.48 0.29 18.85
C ALA A 74 -2.07 -1.18 19.06
N LEU A 75 -2.35 -2.06 18.08
CA LEU A 75 -1.92 -3.46 18.11
C LEU A 75 -0.40 -3.60 18.21
N SER A 76 0.35 -2.80 17.46
CA SER A 76 1.81 -2.86 17.46
C SER A 76 2.43 -2.39 18.78
N ILE A 77 1.85 -1.37 19.41
CA ILE A 77 2.28 -0.86 20.72
C ILE A 77 2.04 -1.94 21.78
N HIS A 78 0.85 -2.53 21.78
CA HIS A 78 0.51 -3.63 22.67
C HIS A 78 1.47 -4.83 22.52
N ALA A 79 1.83 -5.18 21.28
CA ALA A 79 2.76 -6.28 21.02
C ALA A 79 4.19 -5.98 21.51
N ILE A 80 4.64 -4.73 21.43
CA ILE A 80 5.94 -4.29 21.97
C ILE A 80 5.91 -4.31 23.50
N GLN A 81 4.86 -3.75 24.12
CA GLN A 81 4.71 -3.71 25.57
C GLN A 81 4.67 -5.12 26.19
N ASN A 82 4.00 -6.05 25.52
CA ASN A 82 3.92 -7.45 25.94
C ASN A 82 5.11 -8.30 25.51
N LYS A 83 6.18 -7.69 24.98
CA LYS A 83 7.42 -8.38 24.53
C LYS A 83 7.19 -9.46 23.46
N GLN A 84 6.03 -9.46 22.78
CA GLN A 84 5.74 -10.35 21.65
C GLN A 84 6.61 -9.98 20.43
N VAL A 85 6.92 -8.69 20.31
CA VAL A 85 7.81 -8.16 19.28
C VAL A 85 8.99 -7.46 19.95
N SER A 86 10.19 -7.90 19.59
CA SER A 86 11.44 -7.46 20.23
C SER A 86 11.97 -6.10 19.77
N SER A 87 11.42 -5.52 18.69
CA SER A 87 11.94 -4.28 18.11
C SER A 87 10.90 -3.52 17.33
N TYR A 88 11.00 -2.18 17.37
CA TYR A 88 10.26 -1.28 16.50
C TYR A 88 10.38 -1.63 15.01
N ARG A 89 11.56 -2.05 14.51
CA ARG A 89 11.72 -2.47 13.09
C ARG A 89 10.90 -3.70 12.75
N LYS A 90 10.76 -4.63 13.70
CA LYS A 90 10.01 -5.86 13.50
C LYS A 90 8.52 -5.57 13.54
N ALA A 91 8.08 -4.70 14.47
CA ALA A 91 6.70 -4.24 14.56
C ALA A 91 6.26 -3.47 13.30
N GLU A 92 7.11 -2.59 12.79
CA GLU A 92 6.91 -1.84 11.53
C GLU A 92 6.57 -2.78 10.37
N LYS A 93 7.38 -3.81 10.16
CA LYS A 93 7.18 -4.80 9.10
C LYS A 93 5.95 -5.67 9.33
N LEU A 94 5.70 -6.09 10.57
CA LEU A 94 4.60 -7.01 10.90
C LEU A 94 3.24 -6.33 10.77
N TYR A 95 3.12 -5.09 11.24
CA TYR A 95 1.87 -4.34 11.27
C TYR A 95 1.71 -3.32 10.12
N GLN A 96 2.72 -3.20 9.24
CA GLN A 96 2.71 -2.32 8.07
C GLN A 96 2.44 -0.85 8.44
N ILE A 97 3.16 -0.36 9.44
CA ILE A 97 3.08 1.01 9.96
C ILE A 97 4.43 1.71 9.77
N SER A 98 4.47 3.05 9.83
CA SER A 98 5.76 3.77 9.82
C SER A 98 6.44 3.70 11.18
N ARG A 99 7.76 3.51 11.19
CA ARG A 99 8.55 3.53 12.42
C ARG A 99 8.49 4.85 13.18
N SER A 100 8.50 5.99 12.47
CA SER A 100 8.45 7.32 13.11
C SER A 100 7.12 7.49 13.85
N THR A 101 6.01 7.20 13.16
CA THR A 101 4.67 7.27 13.75
C THR A 101 4.52 6.35 14.95
N LEU A 102 5.08 5.14 14.88
CA LEU A 102 5.09 4.20 16.01
C LEU A 102 5.84 4.76 17.22
N HIS A 103 7.03 5.31 17.00
CA HIS A 103 7.85 5.93 18.03
C HIS A 103 7.08 7.09 18.70
N ASP A 104 6.57 8.03 17.92
CA ASP A 104 5.83 9.19 18.42
C ASP A 104 4.60 8.78 19.24
N ARG A 105 3.89 7.74 18.79
CA ARG A 105 2.71 7.19 19.46
C ARG A 105 3.06 6.51 20.79
N VAL A 106 4.18 5.77 20.86
CA VAL A 106 4.68 5.21 22.13
C VAL A 106 5.07 6.32 23.12
N HIS A 107 5.58 7.44 22.63
CA HIS A 107 5.89 8.61 23.45
C HIS A 107 4.68 9.51 23.76
N GLY A 108 3.46 9.07 23.44
CA GLY A 108 2.23 9.73 23.89
C GLY A 108 1.65 10.78 22.93
N THR A 109 2.15 10.85 21.70
CA THR A 109 1.55 11.70 20.66
C THR A 109 0.12 11.25 20.39
N GLN A 110 -0.83 12.18 20.29
CA GLN A 110 -2.24 11.87 20.07
C GLN A 110 -2.56 11.69 18.57
N PRO A 111 -3.57 10.87 18.20
CA PRO A 111 -4.06 10.80 16.84
C PRO A 111 -4.58 12.15 16.35
N GLN A 112 -4.44 12.42 15.06
CA GLN A 112 -4.88 13.69 14.47
C GLN A 112 -6.38 13.95 14.70
N ALA A 113 -7.22 12.91 14.64
CA ALA A 113 -8.65 13.04 14.93
C ALA A 113 -8.92 13.55 16.36
N GLN A 114 -8.18 13.03 17.34
CA GLN A 114 -8.30 13.45 18.73
C GLN A 114 -7.71 14.85 18.96
N ALA A 115 -6.53 15.11 18.40
CA ALA A 115 -5.91 16.44 18.47
C ALA A 115 -6.79 17.51 17.81
N ASN A 116 -7.47 17.18 16.71
CA ASN A 116 -8.43 18.07 16.06
C ASN A 116 -9.68 18.26 16.92
N ALA A 117 -10.21 17.19 17.52
CA ALA A 117 -11.35 17.29 18.44
C ALA A 117 -11.05 18.22 19.62
N GLN A 118 -9.84 18.16 20.19
CA GLN A 118 -9.39 19.05 21.26
C GLN A 118 -9.23 20.52 20.83
N LYS A 119 -9.05 20.79 19.54
CA LYS A 119 -8.92 22.15 18.99
C LYS A 119 -10.27 22.79 18.63
N ARG A 120 -11.38 22.06 18.72
CA ARG A 120 -12.71 22.58 18.40
C ARG A 120 -13.16 23.53 19.50
N LYS A 121 -13.79 24.63 19.10
CA LYS A 121 -14.40 25.60 20.02
C LYS A 121 -15.81 25.19 20.46
N LEU A 122 -16.48 24.42 19.61
CA LEU A 122 -17.83 23.92 19.83
C LEU A 122 -17.81 22.40 19.92
N HIS A 123 -18.60 21.87 20.84
CA HIS A 123 -18.89 20.45 20.93
C HIS A 123 -19.87 20.02 19.83
N PRO A 124 -19.85 18.74 19.41
CA PRO A 124 -20.81 18.22 18.43
C PRO A 124 -22.27 18.53 18.75
N THR A 125 -22.63 18.49 20.03
CA THR A 125 -23.99 18.82 20.49
C THR A 125 -24.32 20.30 20.32
N GLU A 126 -23.37 21.19 20.58
CA GLU A 126 -23.56 22.64 20.40
C GLU A 126 -23.67 22.99 18.92
N GLU A 127 -22.83 22.38 18.08
CA GLU A 127 -22.94 22.52 16.62
C GLU A 127 -24.30 22.02 16.13
N GLN A 128 -24.79 20.90 16.65
CA GLN A 128 -26.09 20.36 16.28
C GLN A 128 -27.24 21.29 16.71
N ALA A 129 -27.20 21.83 17.94
CA ALA A 129 -28.21 22.79 18.40
C ALA A 129 -28.23 24.07 17.54
N LEU A 130 -27.06 24.55 17.10
CA LEU A 130 -26.98 25.69 16.18
C LEU A 130 -27.55 25.37 14.80
N VAL A 131 -27.30 24.17 14.27
CA VAL A 131 -27.86 23.73 12.99
C VAL A 131 -29.39 23.65 13.09
N GLU A 132 -29.92 23.03 14.14
CA GLU A 132 -31.36 22.95 14.40
C GLU A 132 -31.98 24.35 14.49
N TRP A 133 -31.37 25.25 15.27
CA TRP A 133 -31.85 26.63 15.39
C TRP A 133 -31.87 27.39 14.05
N ILE A 134 -30.83 27.25 13.22
CA ILE A 134 -30.79 27.90 11.90
C ILE A 134 -31.87 27.33 10.97
N LEU A 135 -32.08 26.00 10.99
CA LEU A 135 -33.12 25.35 10.19
C LEU A 135 -34.53 25.75 10.63
N ASP A 136 -34.76 25.87 11.93
CA ASP A 136 -36.03 26.37 12.47
C ASP A 136 -36.26 27.82 12.03
N LEU A 137 -35.24 28.69 12.09
CA LEU A 137 -35.34 30.06 11.60
C LEU A 137 -35.68 30.12 10.11
N ASP A 138 -35.00 29.34 9.28
CA ASP A 138 -35.25 29.28 7.82
C ASP A 138 -36.72 28.89 7.52
N GLN A 139 -37.27 27.94 8.26
CA GLN A 139 -38.68 27.54 8.14
C GLN A 139 -39.68 28.61 8.58
N HIS A 140 -39.28 29.51 9.48
CA HIS A 140 -40.15 30.55 10.03
C HIS A 140 -40.06 31.88 9.25
N GLU A 141 -38.99 32.13 8.50
CA GLU A 141 -38.84 33.30 7.63
C GLU A 141 -39.74 33.25 6.37
N ASP A 142 -40.27 32.07 6.00
CA ASP A 142 -41.21 31.89 4.89
C ASP A 142 -42.65 32.40 5.18
N PHE A 143 -42.90 32.93 6.38
CA PHE A 143 -44.20 33.51 6.76
C PHE A 143 -44.09 35.01 7.09
N GLN A 144 -43.96 35.83 6.05
CA GLN A 144 -44.26 37.27 6.09
C GLN A 144 -45.32 37.63 5.02
N PRO A 145 -46.58 37.90 5.39
CA PRO A 145 -47.47 38.77 4.61
C PRO A 145 -47.23 40.26 4.89
#